data_AF-A0A7Y2B769-F1
#
_entry.id   AF-A0A7Y2B769-F1
#
_cell.length_a   1.000
_cell.length_b   1.000
_cell.length_c   1.000
_cell.angle_alpha   90.00
_cell.angle_beta   90.00
_cell.angle_gamma   90.00
#
_symmetry.space_group_name_H-M   'P 1'
#
loop_
_entity.id
_entity.type
_entity.pdbx_description
1 polymer ?
#
loop_
_entity_poly.entity_id
_entity_poly.type
_entity_poly.pdbx_seq_one_letter_code
_entity_poly.pdbx_strand_id
1 'polypeptide(L)'
;NQTITEAELAMLEDITEDYNDVILREANSRGWGHVDAYTELLALPGDPTDLASFAQLNRIFAWDGSQQNPYSAFSLDGVHPSEKGHARTANLFIRELNATFGLGIPAVDEEAIFNVTGFELSPGFVPPRGGKNAMPFLDENARRNLDAFSSLSQRRQRLPFLSSN
;
A
#
# COMPACT_ATOMS: atom_id res chain seq x y z
N ASN A 1 -19.78 -20.73 -12.81
CA ASN A 1 -18.54 -21.16 -12.16
C ASN A 1 -17.48 -21.23 -13.24
N GLN A 2 -16.74 -20.14 -13.45
CA GLN A 2 -15.62 -20.12 -14.39
C GLN A 2 -14.36 -20.18 -13.54
N THR A 3 -13.68 -21.31 -13.59
CA THR A 3 -12.37 -21.50 -12.98
C THR A 3 -11.36 -21.13 -14.05
N ILE A 4 -10.38 -20.29 -13.71
CA ILE A 4 -9.27 -19.98 -14.61
C ILE A 4 -8.56 -21.28 -14.98
N THR A 5 -8.32 -21.48 -16.27
CA THR A 5 -7.53 -22.61 -16.77
C THR A 5 -6.04 -22.36 -16.58
N GLU A 6 -5.23 -23.41 -16.59
CA GLU A 6 -3.77 -23.27 -16.51
C GLU A 6 -3.21 -22.43 -17.67
N ALA A 7 -3.80 -22.54 -18.86
CA ALA A 7 -3.41 -21.74 -20.02
C ALA A 7 -3.76 -20.26 -19.86
N GLU A 8 -4.92 -19.94 -19.28
CA GLU A 8 -5.28 -18.56 -18.95
C GLU A 8 -4.40 -17.99 -17.85
N LEU A 9 -4.04 -18.79 -16.84
CA LEU A 9 -3.11 -18.37 -15.79
C LEU A 9 -1.73 -18.03 -16.36
N ALA A 10 -1.16 -18.91 -17.20
CA ALA A 10 0.12 -18.67 -17.86
C ALA A 10 0.06 -17.39 -18.73
N MET A 11 -1.04 -17.17 -19.46
CA MET A 11 -1.23 -15.95 -20.23
C MET A 11 -1.26 -14.70 -19.35
N LEU A 12 -1.87 -14.75 -18.16
CA LEU A 12 -1.87 -13.63 -17.23
C LEU A 12 -0.49 -13.36 -16.65
N GLU A 13 0.30 -14.40 -16.37
CA GLU A 13 1.69 -14.28 -15.91
C GLU A 13 2.54 -13.60 -16.99
N ASP A 14 2.48 -14.07 -18.24
CA ASP A 14 3.20 -13.48 -19.38
C ASP A 14 2.83 -11.99 -19.57
N ILE A 15 1.54 -11.66 -19.58
CA ILE A 15 1.06 -10.28 -19.74
C ILE A 15 1.52 -9.40 -18.57
N THR A 16 1.57 -9.94 -17.36
CA THR A 16 2.03 -9.20 -16.17
C THR A 16 3.51 -8.89 -16.26
N GLU A 17 4.33 -9.86 -16.67
CA GLU A 17 5.77 -9.67 -16.90
C GLU A 17 6.02 -8.63 -17.99
N ASP A 18 5.39 -8.77 -19.17
CA ASP A 18 5.51 -7.83 -20.29
C ASP A 18 5.16 -6.39 -19.87
N TYR A 19 4.10 -6.21 -19.08
CA TYR A 19 3.67 -4.89 -18.63
C TYR A 19 4.67 -4.28 -17.63
N ASN A 20 5.20 -5.07 -16.70
CA ASN A 20 6.21 -4.63 -15.74
C ASN A 20 7.53 -4.27 -16.43
N ASP A 21 7.92 -5.00 -17.47
CA ASP A 21 9.10 -4.70 -18.29
C ASP A 21 8.99 -3.35 -19.00
N VAL A 22 7.80 -3.01 -19.50
CA VAL A 22 7.55 -1.69 -20.09
C VAL A 22 7.72 -0.59 -19.04
N ILE A 23 7.17 -0.77 -17.83
CA ILE A 23 7.31 0.20 -16.73
C ILE A 23 8.79 0.40 -16.37
N LEU A 24 9.54 -0.69 -16.18
CA LEU A 24 10.96 -0.65 -15.85
C LEU A 24 11.77 0.07 -16.93
N ARG A 25 11.51 -0.26 -18.21
CA ARG A 25 12.18 0.39 -19.35
C ARG A 25 11.90 1.89 -19.38
N GLU A 26 10.64 2.30 -19.20
CA GLU A 26 10.29 3.72 -19.18
C GLU A 26 10.92 4.45 -18.00
N ALA A 27 10.92 3.84 -16.80
CA ALA A 27 11.54 4.42 -15.60
C ALA A 27 13.05 4.65 -15.81
N ASN A 28 13.76 3.62 -16.30
CA ASN A 28 15.19 3.71 -16.60
C ASN A 28 15.49 4.78 -17.65
N SER A 29 14.69 4.90 -18.70
CA SER A 29 14.91 5.89 -19.77
C SER A 29 14.77 7.34 -19.30
N ARG A 30 14.07 7.58 -18.19
CA ARG A 30 13.74 8.90 -17.65
C ARG A 30 14.45 9.22 -16.34
N GLY A 31 15.23 8.28 -15.81
CA GLY A 31 15.83 8.40 -14.48
C GLY A 31 14.80 8.48 -13.36
N TRP A 32 13.66 7.79 -13.51
CA TRP A 32 12.66 7.66 -12.46
C TRP A 32 12.98 6.47 -11.57
N GLY A 33 12.60 6.57 -10.30
CA GLY A 33 12.64 5.43 -9.40
C GLY A 33 11.65 4.34 -9.84
N HIS A 34 12.03 3.08 -9.63
CA HIS A 34 11.23 1.92 -10.00
C HIS A 34 10.90 1.06 -8.77
N VAL A 35 9.63 0.73 -8.60
CA VAL A 35 9.17 -0.19 -7.56
C VAL A 35 8.61 -1.45 -8.21
N ASP A 36 9.25 -2.59 -7.96
CA ASP A 36 8.73 -3.90 -8.34
C ASP A 36 7.76 -4.43 -7.25
N ALA A 37 6.54 -3.91 -7.28
CA ALA A 37 5.51 -4.31 -6.33
C ALA A 37 5.08 -5.78 -6.53
N TYR A 38 5.19 -6.31 -7.75
CA TYR A 38 4.81 -7.70 -8.06
C TYR A 38 5.70 -8.68 -7.28
N THR A 39 7.02 -8.55 -7.42
CA THR A 39 7.98 -9.42 -6.72
C THR A 39 7.84 -9.28 -5.21
N GLU A 40 7.69 -8.04 -4.70
CA GLU A 40 7.57 -7.77 -3.27
C GLU A 40 6.30 -8.39 -2.65
N LEU A 41 5.16 -8.30 -3.32
CA LEU A 41 3.90 -8.89 -2.83
C LEU A 41 3.86 -10.41 -3.02
N LEU A 42 4.47 -10.95 -4.09
CA LEU A 42 4.55 -12.39 -4.32
C LEU A 42 5.43 -13.09 -3.28
N ALA A 43 6.46 -12.40 -2.78
CA ALA A 43 7.36 -12.91 -1.75
C ALA A 43 6.71 -13.04 -0.36
N LEU A 44 5.52 -12.46 -0.14
CA LEU A 44 4.82 -12.57 1.15
C LEU A 44 4.41 -14.02 1.44
N PRO A 45 4.49 -14.50 2.69
CA PRO A 45 4.11 -15.87 3.06
C PRO A 45 2.68 -16.21 2.62
N GLY A 46 2.51 -17.40 2.04
CA GLY A 46 1.20 -17.92 1.60
C GLY A 46 0.65 -19.06 2.46
N ASP A 47 1.39 -19.51 3.48
CA ASP A 47 0.97 -20.59 4.37
C ASP A 47 0.08 -20.03 5.50
N PRO A 48 -1.19 -20.44 5.64
CA PRO A 48 -2.10 -19.92 6.67
C PRO A 48 -1.65 -20.19 8.11
N THR A 49 -0.66 -21.06 8.29
CA THR A 49 -0.04 -21.33 9.58
C THR A 49 1.10 -20.36 9.91
N ASP A 50 1.60 -19.60 8.94
CA ASP A 50 2.48 -18.46 9.18
C ASP A 50 1.64 -17.30 9.72
N LEU A 51 1.57 -17.22 11.05
CA LEU A 51 1.02 -16.07 11.76
C LEU A 51 1.95 -14.88 11.55
N ALA A 52 1.70 -14.19 10.45
CA ALA A 52 2.27 -12.90 10.11
C ALA A 52 2.12 -11.93 11.29
N SER A 53 3.21 -11.29 11.68
CA SER A 53 3.14 -10.06 12.47
C SER A 53 2.96 -8.86 11.54
N PHE A 54 2.79 -7.66 12.10
CA PHE A 54 2.74 -6.42 11.32
C PHE A 54 3.93 -6.25 10.36
N ALA A 55 5.14 -6.63 10.80
CA ALA A 55 6.35 -6.59 9.99
C ALA A 55 6.45 -7.74 8.97
N GLN A 56 5.57 -8.73 9.04
CA GLN A 56 5.60 -9.96 8.26
C GLN A 56 4.25 -10.23 7.58
N LEU A 57 3.64 -9.23 6.95
CA LEU A 57 2.40 -9.37 6.17
C LEU A 57 2.36 -10.66 5.33
N ASN A 58 1.18 -11.27 5.17
CA ASN A 58 1.00 -12.47 4.36
C ASN A 58 0.04 -12.23 3.18
N ARG A 59 0.09 -13.09 2.16
CA ARG A 59 -0.84 -13.04 1.00
C ARG A 59 -2.15 -13.79 1.26
N ILE A 60 -2.48 -14.03 2.53
CA ILE A 60 -3.44 -15.06 2.93
C ILE A 60 -4.79 -14.47 3.25
N PHE A 61 -5.77 -15.11 2.65
CA PHE A 61 -7.08 -14.55 2.50
C PHE A 61 -8.15 -15.13 3.43
N ALA A 62 -7.83 -15.25 4.71
CA ALA A 62 -8.76 -15.83 5.66
C ALA A 62 -9.79 -14.78 6.11
N TRP A 63 -11.06 -15.00 5.75
CA TRP A 63 -12.23 -14.47 6.47
C TRP A 63 -12.84 -15.62 7.26
N ASP A 64 -12.88 -15.51 8.58
CA ASP A 64 -13.44 -16.54 9.46
C ASP A 64 -14.97 -16.44 9.63
N GLY A 65 -15.61 -15.52 8.90
CA GLY A 65 -17.03 -15.20 9.06
C GLY A 65 -17.27 -13.95 9.91
N SER A 66 -16.30 -13.54 10.72
CA SER A 66 -16.45 -12.49 11.73
C SER A 66 -15.41 -11.37 11.63
N GLN A 67 -14.19 -11.69 11.20
CA GLN A 67 -13.08 -10.75 11.06
C GLN A 67 -12.21 -11.11 9.85
N GLN A 68 -11.70 -10.08 9.18
CA GLN A 68 -10.65 -10.22 8.18
C GLN A 68 -9.34 -10.58 8.87
N ASN A 69 -8.52 -11.42 8.23
CA ASN A 69 -7.14 -11.65 8.64
C ASN A 69 -6.43 -10.30 8.87
N PRO A 70 -6.07 -9.98 10.13
CA PRO A 70 -5.48 -8.69 10.46
C PRO A 70 -4.10 -8.51 9.82
N TYR A 71 -3.50 -9.56 9.29
CA TYR A 71 -2.17 -9.53 8.68
C TYR A 71 -2.16 -9.78 7.18
N SER A 72 -3.35 -9.87 6.55
CA SER A 72 -3.44 -9.97 5.10
C SER A 72 -2.95 -8.69 4.44
N ALA A 73 -2.12 -8.83 3.42
CA ALA A 73 -1.76 -7.75 2.50
C ALA A 73 -2.90 -7.40 1.54
N PHE A 74 -3.91 -8.25 1.41
CA PHE A 74 -5.06 -8.07 0.51
C PHE A 74 -6.38 -7.93 1.27
N SER A 75 -7.30 -7.17 0.70
CA SER A 75 -8.67 -6.92 1.15
C SER A 75 -9.61 -8.00 0.61
N LEU A 76 -10.76 -8.31 1.26
CA LEU A 76 -11.83 -9.32 1.03
C LEU A 76 -12.28 -9.71 -0.40
N ASP A 77 -11.86 -8.99 -1.44
CA ASP A 77 -11.95 -9.50 -2.83
C ASP A 77 -10.72 -10.28 -3.35
N GLY A 78 -9.58 -10.22 -2.66
CA GLY A 78 -8.36 -10.98 -2.97
C GLY A 78 -7.48 -10.31 -4.02
N VAL A 79 -7.85 -9.10 -4.45
CA VAL A 79 -7.19 -8.37 -5.53
C VAL A 79 -6.68 -7.03 -5.04
N HIS A 80 -7.47 -6.29 -4.27
CA HIS A 80 -7.03 -5.00 -3.75
C HIS A 80 -6.14 -5.17 -2.52
N PRO A 81 -5.14 -4.30 -2.33
CA PRO A 81 -4.41 -4.26 -1.07
C PRO A 81 -5.34 -3.91 0.09
N SER A 82 -5.09 -4.50 1.26
CA SER A 82 -5.69 -4.06 2.52
C SER A 82 -5.11 -2.70 2.95
N GLU A 83 -5.61 -2.10 4.03
CA GLU A 83 -5.02 -0.90 4.61
C GLU A 83 -3.52 -1.09 4.89
N LYS A 84 -3.13 -2.27 5.38
CA LYS A 84 -1.72 -2.61 5.59
C LYS A 84 -0.97 -2.88 4.30
N GLY A 85 -1.61 -3.55 3.33
CA GLY A 85 -1.02 -3.75 2.01
C GLY A 85 -0.66 -2.41 1.35
N HIS A 86 -1.54 -1.41 1.50
CA HIS A 86 -1.28 -0.04 1.07
C HIS A 86 -0.13 0.61 1.84
N ALA A 87 -0.09 0.47 3.17
CA ALA A 87 1.01 0.99 3.99
C ALA A 87 2.38 0.42 3.57
N ARG A 88 2.44 -0.90 3.39
CA ARG A 88 3.63 -1.60 2.91
C ARG A 88 4.05 -1.12 1.54
N THR A 89 3.09 -1.04 0.61
CA THR A 89 3.34 -0.54 -0.75
C THR A 89 3.85 0.89 -0.73
N ALA A 90 3.27 1.76 0.10
CA ALA A 90 3.74 3.14 0.26
C ALA A 90 5.20 3.19 0.74
N ASN A 91 5.60 2.31 1.67
CA ASN A 91 6.98 2.21 2.12
C ASN A 91 7.95 1.75 1.02
N LEU A 92 7.53 0.91 0.07
CA LEU A 92 8.33 0.58 -1.12
C LEU A 92 8.61 1.84 -1.95
N PHE A 93 7.57 2.64 -2.23
CA PHE A 93 7.73 3.89 -2.96
C PHE A 93 8.55 4.93 -2.20
N ILE A 94 8.33 5.09 -0.89
CA ILE A 94 9.10 6.02 -0.05
C ILE A 94 10.59 5.67 -0.10
N ARG A 95 10.92 4.38 0.05
CA ARG A 95 12.30 3.88 -0.04
C ARG A 95 12.92 4.22 -1.39
N GLU A 96 12.21 3.92 -2.47
CA GLU A 96 12.71 4.15 -3.83
C GLU A 96 12.87 5.65 -4.16
N LEU A 97 11.90 6.47 -3.76
CA LEU A 97 11.97 7.93 -3.93
C LEU A 97 13.11 8.55 -3.12
N ASN A 98 13.34 8.05 -1.90
CA ASN A 98 14.48 8.48 -1.09
C ASN A 98 15.81 8.07 -1.72
N ALA A 99 15.90 6.85 -2.26
CA ALA A 99 17.11 6.37 -2.92
C ALA A 99 17.40 7.14 -4.22
N THR A 100 16.37 7.39 -5.03
CA THR A 100 16.51 8.03 -6.35
C THR A 100 16.72 9.53 -6.24
N PHE A 101 15.99 10.21 -5.35
CA PHE A 101 15.90 11.67 -5.32
C PHE A 101 16.37 12.31 -4.02
N GLY A 102 16.73 11.53 -2.99
CA GLY A 102 17.25 12.07 -1.72
C GLY A 102 16.21 12.86 -0.90
N LEU A 103 14.92 12.54 -1.03
CA LEU A 103 13.82 13.35 -0.46
C LEU A 103 13.72 13.30 1.07
N GLY A 104 14.26 12.25 1.71
CA GLY A 104 14.20 12.07 3.16
C GLY A 104 12.77 11.91 3.70
N ILE A 105 11.88 11.33 2.91
CA ILE A 105 10.49 11.05 3.29
C ILE A 105 10.49 9.97 4.39
N PRO A 106 9.85 10.20 5.54
CA PRO A 106 9.75 9.20 6.59
C PRO A 106 8.88 8.02 6.16
N ALA A 107 9.23 6.81 6.62
CA ALA A 107 8.41 5.63 6.41
C ALA A 107 7.07 5.73 7.16
N VAL A 108 6.05 5.11 6.59
CA VAL A 108 4.77 4.84 7.25
C VAL A 108 5.02 3.82 8.35
N ASP A 109 4.48 4.11 9.54
CA ASP A 109 4.44 3.16 10.65
C ASP A 109 3.36 2.11 10.37
N GLU A 110 3.79 0.95 9.85
CA GLU A 110 2.89 -0.15 9.54
C GLU A 110 2.20 -0.70 10.81
N GLU A 111 2.86 -0.61 11.98
CA GLU A 111 2.35 -1.06 13.29
C GLU A 111 1.15 -0.26 13.80
N ALA A 112 1.04 1.00 13.38
CA ALA A 112 -0.08 1.85 13.73
C ALA A 112 -1.33 1.62 12.85
N ILE A 113 -1.22 0.84 11.76
CA ILE A 113 -2.29 0.67 10.77
C ILE A 113 -2.98 -0.67 10.98
N PHE A 114 -4.30 -0.67 11.13
CA PHE A 114 -5.09 -1.88 11.28
C PHE A 114 -5.89 -2.15 10.02
N ASN A 115 -6.00 -3.42 9.62
CA ASN A 115 -6.98 -3.80 8.60
C ASN A 115 -8.37 -3.61 9.21
N VAL A 116 -9.17 -2.74 8.62
CA VAL A 116 -10.54 -2.49 9.05
C VAL A 116 -11.44 -2.98 7.93
N THR A 117 -12.54 -3.64 8.27
CA THR A 117 -13.55 -4.09 7.29
C THR A 117 -14.29 -2.93 6.58
N GLY A 118 -13.80 -1.70 6.71
CA GLY A 118 -14.46 -0.45 6.37
C GLY A 118 -14.27 0.01 4.92
N PHE A 119 -13.25 -0.46 4.21
CA PHE A 119 -13.14 -0.22 2.77
C PHE A 119 -14.07 -1.14 1.95
N GLU A 120 -14.48 -2.26 2.53
CA GLU A 120 -15.14 -3.37 1.82
C GLU A 120 -16.53 -3.70 2.39
N LEU A 121 -17.23 -2.64 2.80
CA LEU A 121 -18.50 -2.67 3.52
C LEU A 121 -19.30 -3.98 3.34
N SER A 122 -19.18 -4.82 4.36
CA SER A 122 -20.04 -5.97 4.62
C SER A 122 -21.51 -5.55 4.45
N PRO A 123 -22.37 -6.36 3.79
CA PRO A 123 -23.77 -6.00 3.56
C PRO A 123 -24.47 -5.65 4.88
N GLY A 124 -24.68 -4.35 5.13
CA GLY A 124 -25.37 -3.85 6.32
C GLY A 124 -24.60 -2.84 7.19
N PHE A 125 -23.31 -2.59 6.94
CA PHE A 125 -22.60 -1.52 7.66
C PHE A 125 -22.83 -0.15 6.99
N VAL A 126 -23.60 0.72 7.63
CA VAL A 126 -23.72 2.13 7.26
C VAL A 126 -22.70 2.90 8.10
N PRO A 127 -21.61 3.43 7.51
CA PRO A 127 -20.70 4.28 8.28
C PRO A 127 -21.46 5.50 8.83
N PRO A 128 -21.19 5.92 10.08
CA PRO A 128 -21.75 7.15 10.62
C PRO A 128 -21.46 8.30 9.66
N ARG A 129 -22.51 9.00 9.23
CA ARG A 129 -22.50 10.03 8.16
C ARG A 129 -21.25 10.91 8.20
N GLY A 130 -20.33 10.65 7.27
CA GLY A 130 -19.04 11.34 7.20
C GLY A 130 -18.20 11.00 5.97
N GLY A 131 -18.81 11.00 4.78
CA GLY A 131 -18.10 11.12 3.50
C GLY A 131 -17.71 9.81 2.80
N LYS A 132 -18.08 9.71 1.52
CA LYS A 132 -17.74 8.64 0.56
C LYS A 132 -16.24 8.56 0.20
N ASN A 133 -15.39 9.22 0.99
CA ASN A 133 -13.94 9.24 0.87
C ASN A 133 -13.36 8.99 2.27
N ALA A 134 -13.73 7.85 2.88
CA ALA A 134 -13.22 7.47 4.19
C ALA A 134 -11.71 7.20 4.04
N MET A 135 -10.91 8.25 4.20
CA MET A 135 -9.54 8.11 4.68
C MET A 135 -9.61 7.19 5.90
N PRO A 136 -8.64 6.26 6.06
CA PRO A 136 -8.63 5.35 7.20
C PRO A 136 -8.87 6.15 8.48
N PHE A 137 -9.63 5.60 9.42
CA PHE A 137 -9.79 6.19 10.75
C PHE A 137 -8.39 6.27 11.36
N LEU A 138 -7.71 7.37 11.11
CA LEU A 138 -6.42 7.68 11.70
C LEU A 138 -6.70 7.79 13.19
N ASP A 139 -6.04 6.96 13.98
CA ASP A 139 -6.06 7.18 15.42
C ASP A 139 -5.53 8.59 15.75
N GLU A 140 -5.78 9.05 16.97
CA GLU A 140 -5.40 10.40 17.41
C GLU A 140 -3.88 10.68 17.25
N ASN A 141 -3.04 9.64 17.23
CA ASN A 141 -1.59 9.78 17.03
C ASN A 141 -1.26 9.92 15.54
N ALA A 142 -1.89 9.13 14.68
CA ALA A 142 -1.76 9.22 13.23
C ALA A 142 -2.29 10.56 12.69
N ARG A 143 -3.37 11.10 13.26
CA ARG A 143 -3.87 12.46 12.98
C ARG A 143 -2.84 13.52 13.36
N ARG A 144 -2.25 13.43 14.55
CA ARG A 144 -1.21 14.36 15.01
C ARG A 144 0.04 14.34 14.13
N ASN A 145 0.44 13.16 13.66
CA ASN A 145 1.58 13.02 12.75
C ASN A 145 1.29 13.67 11.38
N LEU A 146 0.06 13.53 10.88
CA LEU A 146 -0.38 14.19 9.64
C LEU A 146 -0.43 15.72 9.78
N ASP A 147 -0.97 16.22 10.90
CA ASP A 147 -1.06 17.65 11.19
C ASP A 147 0.35 18.26 11.33
N ALA A 148 1.27 17.55 11.99
CA ALA A 148 2.68 17.93 12.07
C ALA A 148 3.32 18.01 10.67
N PHE A 149 3.05 17.05 9.79
CA PHE A 149 3.54 17.05 8.42
C PHE A 149 2.99 18.22 7.59
N SER A 150 1.70 18.53 7.72
CA SER A 150 1.08 19.69 7.05
C SER A 150 1.71 21.01 7.49
N SER A 151 2.06 21.12 8.77
CA SER A 151 2.68 22.33 9.35
C SER A 151 4.14 22.51 8.91
N LEU A 152 4.87 21.42 8.68
CA LEU A 152 6.23 21.42 8.16
C LEU A 152 6.26 21.75 6.66
N SER A 153 5.29 21.24 5.90
CA SER A 153 5.09 21.56 4.49
C SER A 153 4.80 23.06 4.27
N GLN A 154 3.91 23.65 5.09
CA GLN A 154 3.63 25.09 5.03
C GLN A 154 4.81 25.98 5.45
N ARG A 155 5.68 25.50 6.35
CA ARG A 155 6.91 26.24 6.73
C ARG A 155 7.98 26.22 5.63
N ARG A 156 8.08 25.16 4.82
CA ARG A 156 9.04 25.10 3.70
C ARG A 156 8.63 25.96 2.49
N GLN A 157 7.33 26.20 2.29
CA GLN A 157 6.85 27.10 1.23
C GLN A 157 7.06 28.60 1.54
N ARG A 158 7.55 28.95 2.73
CA ARG A 158 7.79 30.34 3.17
C ARG A 158 9.28 30.67 3.37
N LEU A 159 10.19 29.96 2.73
CA LEU A 159 11.57 30.44 2.64
C LEU A 159 11.67 31.44 1.47
N PRO A 160 11.99 32.72 1.72
CA PRO A 160 12.24 33.66 0.65
C PRO A 160 13.44 33.16 -0.16
N PHE A 161 13.27 33.11 -1.47
CA PHE A 161 14.34 32.90 -2.44
C PHE A 161 15.36 34.04 -2.24
N LEU A 162 16.41 33.79 -1.44
CA LEU A 162 17.55 34.69 -1.35
C LEU A 162 18.28 34.58 -2.68
N SER A 163 18.01 35.51 -3.60
CA SER A 163 18.88 35.76 -4.74
C SER A 163 20.18 36.37 -4.21
N SER A 164 21.29 35.64 -4.28
CA SER A 164 22.63 36.19 -4.11
C SER A 164 23.42 36.08 -5.41
N ASN A 165 23.72 37.28 -5.94
CA ASN A 165 24.77 37.72 -6.88
C ASN A 165 24.99 36.97 -8.20
#